data_AF-A0A067D4F7-F1
#
_entry.id   AF-A0A067D4F7-F1
#
_cell.length_a   1.000
_cell.length_b   1.000
_cell.length_c   1.000
_cell.angle_alpha   90.00
_cell.angle_beta   90.00
_cell.angle_gamma   90.00
#
_symmetry.space_group_name_H-M   'P 1'
#
loop_
_entity.id
_entity.type
_entity.pdbx_description
1 polymer ?
#
loop_
_entity_poly.entity_id
_entity_poly.type
_entity_poly.pdbx_seq_one_letter_code
_entity_poly.pdbx_strand_id
1 'polypeptide(L)'
;ISRELELKLDFMDICSMKLQGINNVEYLRLDKLQGIENVLFNLDTEGFSQLKVLWVQNNPDFFCIVDSREMVACDAFPLLESLALHNLINMERICIDRLKVESFNELKNIE
;
A
#
# COMPACT_ATOMS: atom_id res chain seq x y z
N ILE A 1 15.98 -7.61 14.08
CA ILE A 1 15.65 -8.54 12.97
C ILE A 1 14.42 -7.95 12.30
N SER A 2 14.60 -7.14 11.25
CA SER A 2 13.47 -6.67 10.43
C SER A 2 12.92 -7.88 9.67
N ARG A 3 11.60 -8.06 9.67
CA ARG A 3 10.94 -9.14 8.92
C ARG A 3 10.59 -8.58 7.54
N GLU A 4 11.52 -8.76 6.61
CA GLU A 4 11.33 -8.40 5.20
C GLU A 4 10.47 -9.45 4.51
N LEU A 5 9.39 -9.01 3.85
CA LEU A 5 8.51 -9.89 3.07
C LEU A 5 8.37 -9.33 1.65
N GLU A 6 9.02 -9.98 0.69
CA GLU A 6 8.80 -9.70 -0.74
C GLU A 6 7.67 -10.61 -1.24
N LEU A 7 6.50 -10.04 -1.47
CA LEU A 7 5.35 -10.76 -2.01
C LEU A 7 5.28 -10.55 -3.52
N LYS A 8 5.32 -11.66 -4.27
CA LYS A 8 4.85 -11.69 -5.65
C LYS A 8 3.35 -11.95 -5.62
N LEU A 9 2.58 -10.87 -5.63
CA LEU A 9 1.12 -10.93 -5.68
C LEU A 9 0.66 -10.85 -7.13
N ASP A 10 -0.41 -11.54 -7.46
CA ASP A 10 -1.25 -11.22 -8.61
C ASP A 10 -2.60 -10.63 -8.17
N PHE A 11 -3.45 -10.26 -9.13
CA PHE A 11 -4.78 -9.69 -8.83
C PHE A 11 -5.63 -10.59 -7.95
N MET A 12 -5.56 -11.91 -8.17
CA MET A 12 -6.33 -12.86 -7.37
C MET A 12 -5.79 -12.94 -5.94
N ASP A 13 -4.49 -12.76 -5.73
CA ASP A 13 -3.90 -12.75 -4.40
C ASP A 13 -4.35 -11.54 -3.58
N ILE A 14 -4.43 -10.35 -4.20
CA ILE A 14 -4.82 -9.09 -3.54
C ILE A 14 -6.31 -9.04 -3.18
N CYS A 15 -7.18 -9.61 -4.01
CA CYS A 15 -8.62 -9.67 -3.75
C CYS A 15 -9.04 -10.93 -2.96
N SER A 16 -8.08 -11.77 -2.53
CA SER A 16 -8.38 -13.00 -1.79
C SER A 16 -8.04 -12.90 -0.31
N MET A 17 -8.73 -13.69 0.50
CA MET A 17 -8.47 -13.86 1.93
C MET A 17 -7.03 -14.36 2.26
N LYS A 18 -6.17 -14.59 1.27
CA LYS A 18 -4.77 -15.01 1.46
C LYS A 18 -3.96 -13.97 2.25
N LEU A 19 -4.33 -12.70 2.17
CA LEU A 19 -3.64 -11.62 2.89
C LEU A 19 -4.07 -11.51 4.37
N GLN A 20 -5.27 -12.00 4.73
CA GLN A 20 -5.85 -11.93 6.09
C GLN A 20 -5.03 -12.67 7.16
N GLY A 21 -4.08 -13.53 6.77
CA GLY A 21 -3.18 -14.22 7.69
C GLY A 21 -1.78 -13.61 7.81
N ILE A 22 -1.44 -12.66 6.94
CA ILE A 22 -0.11 -12.04 6.88
C ILE A 22 -0.07 -10.93 7.92
N ASN A 23 0.65 -11.16 9.01
CA ASN A 23 0.77 -10.24 10.13
C ASN A 23 2.25 -9.90 10.40
N ASN A 24 2.49 -8.74 11.01
CA ASN A 24 3.84 -8.27 11.40
C ASN A 24 4.79 -8.07 10.21
N VAL A 25 4.26 -7.67 9.05
CA VAL A 25 5.08 -7.27 7.91
C VAL A 25 5.46 -5.82 8.09
N GLU A 26 6.77 -5.57 8.17
CA GLU A 26 7.31 -4.21 8.30
C GLU A 26 7.78 -3.64 6.96
N TYR A 27 8.05 -4.50 5.97
CA TYR A 27 8.51 -4.11 4.64
C TYR A 27 7.71 -4.85 3.57
N LEU A 28 7.14 -4.11 2.63
CA LEU A 28 6.37 -4.63 1.51
C LEU A 28 6.86 -4.01 0.20
N ARG A 29 7.10 -4.88 -0.79
CA ARG A 29 7.40 -4.48 -2.16
C ARG A 29 6.31 -4.95 -3.11
N LEU A 30 5.80 -4.05 -3.94
CA LEU A 30 4.82 -4.31 -4.99
C LEU A 30 5.46 -4.02 -6.36
N ASP A 31 5.65 -5.06 -7.18
CA ASP A 31 6.30 -4.97 -8.49
C ASP A 31 5.50 -5.69 -9.57
N LYS A 32 5.20 -4.99 -10.69
CA LYS A 32 4.55 -5.54 -11.90
C LYS A 32 3.18 -6.17 -11.67
N LEU A 33 2.37 -5.57 -10.81
CA LEU A 33 0.95 -5.86 -10.68
C LEU A 33 0.20 -5.33 -11.91
N GLN A 34 -0.45 -6.22 -12.65
CA GLN A 34 -1.23 -5.89 -13.84
C GLN A 34 -2.73 -6.05 -13.57
N GLY A 35 -3.53 -5.14 -14.12
CA GLY A 35 -4.99 -5.18 -14.04
C GLY A 35 -5.55 -4.74 -12.69
N ILE A 36 -4.76 -4.03 -11.88
CA ILE A 36 -5.20 -3.55 -10.56
C ILE A 36 -4.97 -2.06 -10.43
N GLU A 37 -6.07 -1.33 -10.24
CA GLU A 37 -6.05 0.13 -10.23
C GLU A 37 -5.87 0.71 -8.82
N ASN A 38 -6.34 -0.01 -7.79
CA ASN A 38 -6.47 0.48 -6.40
C ASN A 38 -6.09 -0.60 -5.37
N VAL A 39 -4.82 -0.99 -5.31
CA VAL A 39 -4.37 -2.15 -4.50
C VAL A 39 -4.29 -1.90 -3.00
N LEU A 40 -3.94 -0.68 -2.56
CA LEU A 40 -3.41 -0.51 -1.20
C LEU A 40 -4.46 -0.26 -0.12
N PHE A 41 -5.69 0.07 -0.48
CA PHE A 41 -6.80 0.13 0.49
C PHE A 41 -7.07 -1.26 1.12
N ASN A 42 -7.09 -2.32 0.30
CA ASN A 42 -7.27 -3.68 0.79
C ASN A 42 -6.09 -4.13 1.66
N LEU A 43 -4.87 -3.65 1.38
CA LEU A 43 -3.68 -4.01 2.16
C LEU A 43 -3.73 -3.43 3.59
N ASP A 44 -4.15 -2.18 3.75
CA ASP A 44 -4.26 -1.52 5.06
C ASP A 44 -5.35 -2.18 5.94
N THR A 45 -6.45 -2.62 5.33
CA THR A 45 -7.58 -3.23 6.05
C THR A 45 -7.42 -4.73 6.31
N GLU A 46 -6.62 -5.45 5.52
CA GLU A 46 -6.55 -6.92 5.56
C GLU A 46 -5.22 -7.53 6.02
N GLY A 47 -4.21 -6.77 6.48
CA GLY A 47 -3.03 -7.41 7.09
C GLY A 47 -1.78 -6.57 7.35
N PHE A 48 -1.68 -5.35 6.80
CA PHE A 48 -0.42 -4.60 6.80
C PHE A 48 -0.37 -3.45 7.81
N SER A 49 -1.06 -3.56 8.95
CA SER A 49 -1.09 -2.52 10.00
C SER A 49 0.27 -2.22 10.66
N GLN A 50 1.27 -3.10 10.48
CA GLN A 50 2.63 -2.95 11.03
C GLN A 50 3.65 -2.46 9.99
N LEU A 51 3.18 -2.09 8.79
CA LEU A 51 4.05 -1.72 7.68
C LEU A 51 4.80 -0.43 7.96
N LYS A 52 6.14 -0.49 7.85
CA LYS A 52 7.06 0.64 8.01
C LYS A 52 7.65 1.10 6.68
N VAL A 53 7.81 0.19 5.71
CA VAL A 53 8.38 0.52 4.41
C VAL A 53 7.53 -0.05 3.30
N LEU A 54 7.12 0.80 2.37
CA LEU A 54 6.36 0.43 1.19
C LEU A 54 7.14 0.84 -0.06
N TRP A 55 7.47 -0.13 -0.91
CA TRP A 55 8.09 0.10 -2.21
C TRP A 55 7.15 -0.33 -3.31
N VAL A 56 6.70 0.61 -4.14
CA VAL A 56 5.82 0.36 -5.28
C VAL A 56 6.57 0.67 -6.56
N GLN A 57 6.68 -0.31 -7.47
CA GLN A 57 7.36 -0.12 -8.74
C GLN A 57 6.73 -0.83 -9.94
N ASN A 58 6.88 -0.25 -11.13
CA ASN A 58 6.47 -0.84 -12.41
C ASN A 58 4.98 -1.26 -12.46
N ASN A 59 4.09 -0.54 -11.78
CA ASN A 59 2.66 -0.81 -11.78
C ASN A 59 1.96 0.27 -12.64
N PRO A 60 1.77 0.04 -13.95
CA PRO A 60 1.24 1.06 -14.86
C PRO A 60 -0.23 1.37 -14.60
N ASP A 61 -0.98 0.43 -14.02
CA ASP A 61 -2.41 0.60 -13.81
C ASP A 61 -2.74 1.36 -12.51
N PHE A 62 -1.72 1.70 -11.70
CA PHE A 62 -1.92 2.42 -10.45
C PHE A 62 -2.15 3.90 -10.70
N PHE A 63 -3.33 4.40 -10.35
CA PHE A 63 -3.67 5.82 -10.40
C PHE A 63 -3.43 6.51 -9.05
N CYS A 64 -3.53 5.78 -7.95
CA CYS A 64 -3.17 6.26 -6.61
C CYS A 64 -2.67 5.15 -5.69
N ILE A 65 -2.05 5.52 -4.55
CA ILE A 65 -1.72 4.57 -3.47
C ILE A 65 -3.00 4.29 -2.69
N VAL A 66 -3.57 5.29 -2.05
CA VAL A 66 -4.76 5.14 -1.21
C VAL A 66 -5.97 5.78 -1.89
N ASP A 67 -6.99 4.97 -2.21
CA ASP A 67 -8.29 5.48 -2.67
C ASP A 67 -9.32 5.35 -1.54
N SER A 68 -9.74 6.48 -0.96
CA SER A 68 -10.71 6.50 0.15
C SER A 68 -12.12 6.96 -0.29
N ARG A 69 -12.36 7.18 -1.59
CA ARG A 69 -13.60 7.77 -2.10
C ARG A 69 -14.86 6.96 -1.78
N GLU A 70 -14.74 5.64 -1.71
CA GLU A 70 -15.87 4.71 -1.53
C GLU A 70 -16.25 4.49 -0.05
N MET A 71 -15.46 4.97 0.94
CA MET A 71 -15.64 4.57 2.35
C MET A 71 -15.43 5.68 3.40
N VAL A 72 -15.74 5.34 4.66
CA VAL A 72 -15.48 6.15 5.86
C VAL A 72 -13.97 6.36 6.00
N ALA A 73 -13.54 7.54 6.43
CA ALA A 73 -12.12 7.90 6.59
C ALA A 73 -11.35 6.79 7.33
N CYS A 74 -10.26 6.30 6.73
CA CYS A 74 -9.38 5.26 7.27
C CYS A 74 -8.07 5.85 7.79
N ASP A 75 -7.48 5.18 8.79
CA ASP A 75 -6.15 5.48 9.31
C ASP A 75 -5.12 4.84 8.38
N ALA A 76 -4.87 5.42 7.21
CA ALA A 76 -4.03 4.79 6.21
C ALA A 76 -2.56 4.74 6.66
N PHE A 77 -2.03 3.52 6.82
CA PHE A 77 -0.62 3.26 7.09
C PHE A 77 -0.02 4.11 8.23
N PRO A 78 -0.53 4.00 9.46
CA PRO A 78 -0.18 4.91 10.55
C PRO A 78 1.28 4.76 11.02
N LEU A 79 1.91 3.62 10.73
CA LEU A 79 3.29 3.28 11.12
C LEU A 79 4.29 3.37 9.96
N LEU A 80 3.85 3.79 8.77
CA LEU A 80 4.73 3.84 7.60
C LEU A 80 5.78 4.91 7.76
N GLU A 81 7.04 4.51 7.75
CA GLU A 81 8.22 5.36 7.88
C GLU A 81 8.81 5.76 6.52
N SER A 82 8.67 4.92 5.49
CA SER A 82 9.23 5.17 4.15
C SER A 82 8.33 4.71 3.01
N LEU A 83 8.20 5.53 1.98
CA LEU A 83 7.44 5.27 0.77
C LEU A 83 8.32 5.48 -0.47
N ALA A 84 8.55 4.44 -1.27
CA ALA A 84 9.32 4.52 -2.51
C ALA A 84 8.42 4.24 -3.72
N LEU A 85 8.40 5.14 -4.70
CA LEU A 85 7.53 5.13 -5.87
C LEU A 85 8.34 5.20 -7.16
N HIS A 86 8.42 4.11 -7.92
CA HIS A 86 9.25 4.05 -9.12
C HIS A 86 8.51 3.55 -10.36
N ASN A 87 8.65 4.27 -11.48
CA ASN A 87 8.09 3.87 -12.77
C ASN A 87 6.56 3.59 -12.71
N LEU A 88 5.81 4.51 -12.11
CA LEU A 88 4.35 4.48 -11.99
C LEU A 88 3.73 5.47 -12.98
N ILE A 89 3.72 5.09 -14.25
CA ILE A 89 3.50 6.00 -15.38
C ILE A 89 2.15 6.74 -15.39
N ASN A 90 1.10 6.13 -14.82
CA ASN A 90 -0.25 6.70 -14.79
C ASN A 90 -0.64 7.20 -13.39
N MET A 91 0.29 7.20 -12.43
CA MET A 91 0.00 7.60 -11.07
C MET A 91 -0.15 9.11 -10.96
N GLU A 92 -1.29 9.56 -10.42
CA GLU A 92 -1.60 10.98 -10.30
C GLU A 92 -1.48 11.51 -8.86
N ARG A 93 -1.77 10.66 -7.86
CA ARG A 93 -1.87 11.08 -6.46
C ARG A 93 -1.40 9.97 -5.52
N ILE A 94 -0.88 10.33 -4.34
CA ILE A 94 -0.64 9.34 -3.28
C ILE A 94 -1.98 8.94 -2.66
N CYS A 95 -2.85 9.90 -2.32
CA CYS A 95 -4.16 9.60 -1.77
C CYS A 95 -5.28 10.36 -2.48
N ILE A 96 -6.46 9.73 -2.59
CA ILE A 96 -7.68 10.37 -3.06
C ILE A 96 -8.66 10.53 -1.90
N ASP A 97 -8.93 11.80 -1.56
CA ASP A 97 -9.83 12.30 -0.52
C ASP A 97 -9.60 11.80 0.93
N ARG A 98 -10.29 12.43 1.88
CA ARG A 98 -10.45 12.18 3.35
C ARG A 98 -9.49 11.18 4.05
N LEU A 99 -8.20 11.52 4.11
CA LEU A 99 -7.31 10.95 5.13
C LEU A 99 -7.66 11.47 6.52
N LYS A 100 -7.55 10.60 7.52
CA LYS A 100 -7.53 11.03 8.93
C LYS A 100 -6.20 11.72 9.25
N VAL A 101 -6.17 12.52 10.32
CA VAL A 101 -4.96 13.28 10.73
C VAL A 101 -3.80 12.33 11.08
N GLU A 102 -4.14 11.11 11.49
CA GLU A 102 -3.24 10.05 11.90
C GLU A 102 -2.64 9.25 10.72
N SER A 103 -3.11 9.52 9.49
CA SER A 103 -2.59 8.84 8.29
C SER A 103 -1.16 9.28 7.99
N PHE A 104 -0.28 8.32 7.69
CA PHE A 104 1.14 8.58 7.39
C PHE A 104 1.89 9.36 8.50
N ASN A 105 1.45 9.30 9.75
CA ASN A 105 2.00 10.12 10.83
C ASN A 105 3.49 9.86 11.11
N GLU A 106 3.97 8.66 10.80
CA GLU A 106 5.38 8.27 10.97
C GLU A 106 6.23 8.44 9.71
N LEU A 107 5.67 8.94 8.60
CA LEU A 107 6.34 8.99 7.30
C LEU A 107 7.47 10.00 7.31
N LYS A 108 8.70 9.52 7.10
CA LYS A 108 9.93 10.30 7.16
C LYS A 108 10.62 10.40 5.80
N ASN A 109 10.53 9.36 4.98
CA ASN A 109 11.21 9.30 3.69
C ASN A 109 10.21 9.05 2.56
N ILE A 110 10.36 9.82 1.48
CA ILE A 110 9.65 9.63 0.23
C ILE A 110 10.70 9.61 -0.89
N GLU A 111 10.73 8.53 -1.67
CA GLU A 111 11.71 8.28 -2.73
C GLU A 111 11.06 8.00 -4.09
#